data_AF-J0HCD5-F1
#
_entry.id   AF-J0HCD5-F1
#
_cell.length_a   1.000
_cell.length_b   1.000
_cell.length_c   1.000
_cell.angle_alpha   90.00
_cell.angle_beta   90.00
_cell.angle_gamma   90.00
#
_symmetry.space_group_name_H-M   'P 1'
#
loop_
_entity.id
_entity.type
_entity.pdbx_description
1 polymer ?
#
loop_
_entity_poly.entity_id
_entity_poly.type
_entity_poly.pdbx_seq_one_letter_code
_entity_poly.pdbx_strand_id
1 'polypeptide(L)'
;MKLYQNEISSATSRVRIALALKGLTAEALPVTILGEEAESRQAGYRSVNPQGLVPALLTDDGVLITQSLAIVEYLDEIQPQPSLLPETAEGRALARSIALAIAAEIHALLPPRIGLHLKAAFQADADAVAAWSRHWVGEGMAAVETMIAGRRQGAFAVGDRPGLADIFLFPQAISARRMGFDLARWPNIAEIVGRLETIPAFQENAPAPRR
;
A
#
# COMPACT_ATOMS: atom_id res chain seq x y z
N MET A 1 -6.09 8.58 17.74
CA MET A 1 -5.66 7.26 17.22
C MET A 1 -4.14 7.11 17.29
N LYS A 2 -3.62 5.88 17.30
CA LYS A 2 -2.18 5.56 17.20
C LYS A 2 -1.90 4.58 16.07
N LEU A 3 -0.84 4.80 15.29
CA LEU A 3 -0.49 3.98 14.14
C LEU A 3 0.86 3.31 14.36
N TYR A 4 0.86 2.00 14.57
CA TYR A 4 2.07 1.17 14.49
C TYR A 4 2.54 1.12 13.05
N GLN A 5 3.71 1.66 12.78
CA GLN A 5 4.14 1.93 11.41
C GLN A 5 5.63 1.78 11.16
N ASN A 6 5.96 1.68 9.88
CA ASN A 6 7.30 1.84 9.38
C ASN A 6 7.27 2.67 8.10
N GLU A 7 8.15 3.67 8.00
CA GLU A 7 8.14 4.66 6.92
C GLU A 7 8.42 4.07 5.54
N ILE A 8 9.18 2.97 5.44
CA ILE A 8 9.50 2.34 4.14
C ILE A 8 8.39 1.39 3.64
N SER A 9 7.35 1.14 4.45
CA SER A 9 6.27 0.19 4.12
C SER A 9 5.20 0.83 3.22
N SER A 10 4.95 0.20 2.07
CA SER A 10 3.84 0.60 1.19
C SER A 10 2.48 0.47 1.86
N ALA A 11 2.28 -0.55 2.72
CA ALA A 11 1.02 -0.70 3.44
C ALA A 11 0.81 0.42 4.48
N THR A 12 1.87 0.87 5.14
CA THR A 12 1.83 2.06 6.02
C THR A 12 1.48 3.31 5.22
N SER A 13 2.16 3.51 4.09
CA SER A 13 1.95 4.66 3.22
C SER A 13 0.48 4.79 2.79
N ARG A 14 -0.19 3.68 2.46
CA ARG A 14 -1.65 3.67 2.17
C ARG A 14 -2.48 4.32 3.28
N VAL A 15 -2.24 3.92 4.53
CA VAL A 15 -2.98 4.44 5.69
C VAL A 15 -2.62 5.90 5.96
N ARG A 16 -1.35 6.28 5.84
CA ARG A 16 -0.92 7.68 6.00
C ARG A 16 -1.54 8.61 4.96
N ILE A 17 -1.61 8.17 3.70
CA ILE A 17 -2.28 8.90 2.63
C ILE A 17 -3.78 9.05 2.96
N ALA A 18 -4.45 7.97 3.38
CA ALA A 18 -5.85 8.03 3.75
C ALA A 18 -6.11 8.99 4.92
N LEU A 19 -5.30 8.92 5.98
CA LEU A 19 -5.35 9.87 7.09
C LEU A 19 -5.20 11.31 6.60
N ALA A 20 -4.21 11.59 5.75
CA ALA A 20 -3.98 12.91 5.19
C ALA A 20 -5.15 13.41 4.32
N LEU A 21 -5.70 12.56 3.44
CA LEU A 21 -6.89 12.89 2.63
C LEU A 21 -8.12 13.17 3.48
N LYS A 22 -8.24 12.50 4.63
CA LYS A 22 -9.30 12.73 5.62
C LYS A 22 -9.01 13.91 6.55
N GLY A 23 -7.82 14.51 6.53
CA GLY A 23 -7.44 15.48 7.56
C GLY A 23 -7.41 14.90 8.98
N LEU A 24 -7.21 13.59 9.10
CA LEU A 24 -7.08 12.87 10.36
C LEU A 24 -5.60 12.74 10.74
N THR A 25 -5.34 12.70 12.05
CA THR A 25 -3.99 12.49 12.60
C THR A 25 -3.95 11.22 13.45
N ALA A 26 -2.79 10.57 13.46
CA ALA A 26 -2.52 9.44 14.34
C ALA A 26 -1.11 9.56 14.91
N GLU A 27 -0.94 9.27 16.19
CA GLU A 27 0.38 9.19 16.83
C GLU A 27 1.20 8.10 16.13
N ALA A 28 2.41 8.44 15.69
CA ALA A 28 3.31 7.51 15.03
C ALA A 28 4.01 6.62 16.06
N LEU A 29 3.76 5.30 16.01
CA LEU A 29 4.47 4.31 16.80
C LEU A 29 5.40 3.51 15.87
N PRO A 30 6.71 3.83 15.81
CA PRO A 30 7.63 3.17 14.90
C PRO A 30 7.82 1.69 15.27
N VAL A 31 7.90 0.83 14.25
CA VAL A 31 8.20 -0.59 14.36
C VAL A 31 9.21 -0.95 13.28
N THR A 32 10.34 -1.52 13.67
CA THR A 32 11.36 -2.00 12.74
C THR A 32 10.90 -3.27 12.03
N ILE A 33 11.07 -3.31 10.69
CA ILE A 33 10.60 -4.42 9.84
C ILE A 33 11.73 -5.12 9.05
N LEU A 34 12.95 -4.56 9.09
CA LEU A 34 14.16 -5.05 8.43
C LEU A 34 15.26 -5.33 9.46
N GLY A 35 16.33 -6.00 9.02
CA GLY A 35 17.44 -6.42 9.89
C GLY A 35 17.08 -7.63 10.73
N GLU A 36 18.05 -8.26 11.40
CA GLU A 36 17.84 -9.47 12.21
C GLU A 36 16.96 -9.20 13.44
N GLU A 37 17.13 -8.02 14.04
CA GLU A 37 16.44 -7.56 15.25
C GLU A 37 15.05 -6.93 14.99
N ALA A 38 14.49 -7.07 13.77
CA ALA A 38 13.20 -6.44 13.44
C ALA A 38 12.11 -6.75 14.48
N GLU A 39 11.64 -5.71 15.17
CA GLU A 39 10.59 -5.77 16.19
C GLU A 39 9.33 -6.47 15.68
N SER A 40 9.01 -6.31 14.40
CA SER A 40 7.84 -6.94 13.78
C SER A 40 7.80 -8.46 13.90
N ARG A 41 8.96 -9.11 14.10
CA ARG A 41 9.06 -10.56 14.28
C ARG A 41 9.16 -10.98 15.75
N GLN A 42 9.36 -10.05 16.66
CA GLN A 42 9.53 -10.31 18.09
C GLN A 42 8.17 -10.49 18.79
N ALA A 43 8.17 -11.21 19.91
CA ALA A 43 6.97 -11.50 20.70
C ALA A 43 6.25 -10.22 21.16
N GLY A 44 7.00 -9.17 21.51
CA GLY A 44 6.45 -7.90 21.98
C GLY A 44 5.54 -7.20 20.96
N TYR A 45 5.95 -7.11 19.69
CA TYR A 45 5.05 -6.56 18.67
C TYR A 45 3.97 -7.56 18.24
N ARG A 46 4.29 -8.86 18.25
CA ARG A 46 3.31 -9.90 17.89
C ARG A 46 2.14 -10.01 18.86
N SER A 47 2.29 -9.59 20.12
CA SER A 47 1.14 -9.46 21.04
C SER A 47 0.21 -8.30 20.66
N VAL A 48 0.69 -7.32 19.90
CA VAL A 48 -0.14 -6.27 19.28
C VAL A 48 -0.74 -6.81 17.98
N ASN A 49 0.07 -7.13 16.99
CA ASN A 49 -0.39 -7.72 15.73
C ASN A 49 0.20 -9.13 15.54
N PRO A 50 -0.61 -10.20 15.72
CA PRO A 50 -0.14 -11.58 15.59
C PRO A 50 0.51 -11.91 14.24
N GLN A 51 0.13 -11.19 13.18
CA GLN A 51 0.72 -11.37 11.84
C GLN A 51 2.16 -10.85 11.75
N GLY A 52 2.60 -10.02 12.70
CA GLY A 52 3.92 -9.38 12.68
C GLY A 52 4.08 -8.40 11.51
N LEU A 53 2.99 -7.74 11.10
CA LEU A 53 2.96 -6.83 9.96
C LEU A 53 2.60 -5.41 10.41
N VAL A 54 3.11 -4.41 9.71
CA VAL A 54 2.64 -3.02 9.77
C VAL A 54 1.85 -2.68 8.51
N PRO A 55 0.84 -1.80 8.58
CA PRO A 55 0.43 -1.03 9.76
C PRO A 55 -0.56 -1.78 10.66
N ALA A 56 -0.69 -1.30 11.90
CA ALA A 56 -1.83 -1.56 12.79
C ALA A 56 -2.29 -0.24 13.41
N LEU A 57 -3.60 0.04 13.36
CA LEU A 57 -4.21 1.26 13.89
C LEU A 57 -4.93 0.93 15.20
N LEU A 58 -4.55 1.59 16.28
CA LEU A 58 -5.26 1.57 17.56
C LEU A 58 -6.17 2.80 17.62
N THR A 59 -7.48 2.58 17.69
CA THR A 59 -8.47 3.66 17.82
C THR A 59 -8.42 4.27 19.23
N ASP A 60 -9.04 5.43 19.39
CA ASP A 60 -9.12 6.09 20.70
C ASP A 60 -9.98 5.29 21.70
N ASP A 61 -10.92 4.47 21.20
CA ASP A 61 -11.72 3.52 21.99
C ASP A 61 -10.98 2.19 22.28
N GLY A 62 -9.70 2.08 21.91
CA GLY A 62 -8.88 0.89 22.19
C GLY A 62 -9.11 -0.28 21.24
N VAL A 63 -9.81 -0.08 20.12
CA VAL A 63 -9.99 -1.11 19.08
C VAL A 63 -8.75 -1.18 18.21
N LEU A 64 -8.18 -2.37 18.04
CA LEU A 64 -7.05 -2.59 17.14
C LEU A 64 -7.53 -3.09 15.78
N ILE A 65 -7.20 -2.34 14.73
CA ILE A 65 -7.50 -2.66 13.34
C ILE A 65 -6.19 -2.96 12.61
N THR A 66 -6.15 -4.11 11.93
CA THR A 66 -5.02 -4.52 11.09
C THR A 66 -5.46 -4.60 9.64
N GLN A 67 -4.51 -4.79 8.70
CA GLN A 67 -4.73 -4.75 7.25
C GLN A 67 -5.00 -3.34 6.71
N SER A 68 -4.13 -2.86 5.82
CA SER A 68 -4.24 -1.49 5.30
C SER A 68 -5.58 -1.22 4.61
N LEU A 69 -6.19 -2.20 3.93
CA LEU A 69 -7.48 -2.02 3.26
C LEU A 69 -8.62 -1.83 4.26
N ALA A 70 -8.69 -2.68 5.29
CA ALA A 70 -9.68 -2.55 6.34
C ALA A 70 -9.53 -1.23 7.11
N ILE A 71 -8.28 -0.82 7.40
CA ILE A 71 -8.00 0.48 8.03
C ILE A 71 -8.49 1.63 7.15
N VAL A 72 -8.19 1.63 5.84
CA VAL A 72 -8.62 2.72 4.94
C VAL A 72 -10.14 2.79 4.82
N GLU A 73 -10.83 1.65 4.72
CA GLU A 73 -12.31 1.60 4.71
C GLU A 73 -12.89 2.10 6.04
N TYR A 74 -12.33 1.67 7.18
CA TYR A 74 -12.73 2.17 8.50
C TYR A 74 -12.60 3.70 8.60
N LEU A 75 -11.49 4.27 8.13
CA LEU A 75 -11.30 5.73 8.08
C LEU A 75 -12.32 6.43 7.17
N ASP A 76 -12.75 5.77 6.09
CA ASP A 76 -13.81 6.26 5.20
C ASP A 76 -15.18 6.23 5.88
N GLU A 77 -15.46 5.20 6.68
CA GLU A 77 -16.71 5.05 7.43
C GLU A 77 -16.84 6.05 8.58
N ILE A 78 -15.79 6.22 9.40
CA ILE A 78 -15.85 7.15 10.55
C ILE A 78 -15.76 8.62 10.14
N GLN A 79 -15.19 8.90 8.97
CA GLN A 79 -15.14 10.24 8.41
C GLN A 79 -15.58 10.22 6.95
N PRO A 80 -16.89 10.29 6.66
CA PRO A 80 -17.43 10.09 5.30
C PRO A 80 -16.95 11.09 4.24
N GLN A 81 -16.48 12.29 4.64
CA GLN A 81 -16.04 13.32 3.70
C GLN A 81 -14.57 13.72 3.91
N PRO A 82 -13.78 13.86 2.83
CA PRO A 82 -14.13 13.51 1.45
C PRO A 82 -14.20 12.00 1.25
N SER A 83 -15.21 11.47 0.53
CA SER A 83 -15.32 10.02 0.25
C SER A 83 -14.09 9.50 -0.50
N LEU A 84 -13.51 8.40 -0.03
CA LEU A 84 -12.40 7.69 -0.70
C LEU A 84 -12.90 6.68 -1.72
N LEU A 85 -14.21 6.47 -1.79
CA LEU A 85 -14.84 5.56 -2.74
C LEU A 85 -15.73 6.31 -3.72
N PRO A 86 -15.89 5.81 -4.96
CA PRO A 86 -16.88 6.32 -5.90
C PRO A 86 -18.31 6.17 -5.38
N GLU A 87 -19.22 6.94 -5.97
CA GLU A 87 -20.64 6.93 -5.60
C GLU A 87 -21.37 5.70 -6.13
N THR A 88 -21.02 5.23 -7.33
CA THR A 88 -21.68 4.09 -7.98
C THR A 88 -21.19 2.74 -7.43
N ALA A 89 -22.08 1.75 -7.40
CA ALA A 89 -21.75 0.41 -6.94
C ALA A 89 -20.61 -0.22 -7.77
N GLU A 90 -20.65 -0.02 -9.09
CA GLU A 90 -19.65 -0.48 -10.04
C GLU A 90 -18.29 0.19 -9.81
N GLY A 91 -18.29 1.51 -9.56
CA GLY A 91 -17.08 2.26 -9.25
C GLY A 91 -16.45 1.77 -7.94
N ARG A 92 -17.26 1.54 -6.91
CA ARG A 92 -16.82 0.97 -5.62
C ARG A 92 -16.22 -0.43 -5.81
N ALA A 93 -16.86 -1.28 -6.61
CA ALA A 93 -16.36 -2.62 -6.92
C ALA A 93 -15.02 -2.57 -7.68
N LEU A 94 -14.90 -1.68 -8.67
CA LEU A 94 -13.65 -1.50 -9.41
C LEU A 94 -12.52 -0.99 -8.51
N ALA A 95 -12.80 0.00 -7.66
CA ALA A 95 -11.80 0.55 -6.74
C ALA A 95 -11.25 -0.52 -5.79
N ARG A 96 -12.13 -1.34 -5.22
CA ARG A 96 -11.74 -2.49 -4.37
C ARG A 96 -11.00 -3.57 -5.15
N SER A 97 -11.41 -3.84 -6.39
CA SER A 97 -10.73 -4.82 -7.24
C SER A 97 -9.28 -4.42 -7.53
N ILE A 98 -9.05 -3.15 -7.87
CA ILE A 98 -7.70 -2.61 -8.09
C ILE A 98 -6.88 -2.65 -6.79
N ALA A 99 -7.47 -2.20 -5.67
CA ALA A 99 -6.81 -2.22 -4.38
C ALA A 99 -6.41 -3.64 -3.95
N LEU A 100 -7.27 -4.64 -4.16
CA LEU A 100 -6.99 -6.04 -3.87
C LEU A 100 -5.98 -6.66 -4.84
N ALA A 101 -6.05 -6.37 -6.14
CA ALA A 101 -5.03 -6.80 -7.10
C ALA A 101 -3.63 -6.35 -6.65
N ILE A 102 -3.52 -5.12 -6.13
CA ILE A 102 -2.26 -4.62 -5.58
C ILE A 102 -1.93 -5.24 -4.22
N ALA A 103 -2.89 -5.32 -3.31
CA ALA A 103 -2.64 -5.72 -1.93
C ALA A 103 -2.36 -7.22 -1.78
N ALA A 104 -3.17 -8.04 -2.44
CA ALA A 104 -3.20 -9.50 -2.33
C ALA A 104 -2.32 -10.18 -3.38
N GLU A 105 -2.33 -9.71 -4.63
CA GLU A 105 -1.65 -10.39 -5.74
C GLU A 105 -0.25 -9.85 -6.04
N ILE A 106 0.08 -8.64 -5.55
CA ILE A 106 1.43 -8.06 -5.69
C ILE A 106 2.09 -7.96 -4.32
N HIS A 107 1.61 -7.02 -3.49
CA HIS A 107 2.31 -6.60 -2.28
C HIS A 107 2.42 -7.70 -1.23
N ALA A 108 1.50 -8.68 -1.19
CA ALA A 108 1.58 -9.80 -0.24
C ALA A 108 2.77 -10.73 -0.48
N LEU A 109 3.31 -10.76 -1.71
CA LEU A 109 4.42 -11.62 -2.15
C LEU A 109 5.81 -11.00 -1.94
N LEU A 110 5.87 -9.72 -1.56
CA LEU A 110 7.08 -8.90 -1.44
C LEU A 110 7.61 -8.64 -0.02
N PRO A 111 6.86 -8.81 1.11
CA PRO A 111 7.36 -8.38 2.40
C PRO A 111 8.58 -9.22 2.83
N PRO A 112 9.43 -8.71 3.74
CA PRO A 112 10.68 -9.37 4.14
C PRO A 112 10.50 -10.83 4.57
N ARG A 113 9.38 -11.18 5.21
CA ARG A 113 9.06 -12.55 5.60
C ARG A 113 9.06 -13.55 4.43
N ILE A 114 8.65 -13.12 3.24
CA ILE A 114 8.62 -13.96 2.04
C ILE A 114 10.05 -14.21 1.56
N GLY A 115 10.86 -13.15 1.40
CA GLY A 115 12.26 -13.28 1.01
C GLY A 115 13.09 -14.11 1.99
N LEU A 116 12.88 -13.93 3.30
CA LEU A 116 13.53 -14.75 4.33
C LEU A 116 13.15 -16.22 4.22
N HIS A 117 11.88 -16.53 3.95
CA HIS A 117 11.44 -17.90 3.77
C HIS A 117 11.99 -18.52 2.47
N LEU A 118 12.03 -17.76 1.36
CA LEU A 118 12.65 -18.21 0.11
C LEU A 118 14.12 -18.57 0.31
N LYS A 119 14.87 -17.74 1.05
CA LYS A 119 16.26 -18.04 1.42
C LYS A 119 16.36 -19.29 2.28
N ALA A 120 15.53 -19.44 3.31
CA ALA A 120 15.60 -20.57 4.23
C ALA A 120 15.18 -21.91 3.61
N ALA A 121 14.10 -21.92 2.81
CA ALA A 121 13.51 -23.14 2.26
C ALA A 121 14.19 -23.58 0.95
N PHE A 122 14.64 -22.63 0.12
CA PHE A 122 15.14 -22.90 -1.23
C PHE A 122 16.56 -22.41 -1.47
N GLN A 123 17.25 -21.92 -0.43
CA GLN A 123 18.61 -21.36 -0.54
C GLN A 123 18.69 -20.22 -1.57
N ALA A 124 17.58 -19.51 -1.80
CA ALA A 124 17.53 -18.38 -2.72
C ALA A 124 18.49 -17.28 -2.23
N ASP A 125 19.38 -16.85 -3.12
CA ASP A 125 20.26 -15.71 -2.88
C ASP A 125 19.52 -14.37 -3.05
N ALA A 126 20.25 -13.27 -2.87
CA ALA A 126 19.69 -11.93 -2.98
C ALA A 126 19.13 -11.64 -4.38
N ASP A 127 19.79 -12.14 -5.42
CA ASP A 127 19.39 -11.91 -6.82
C ASP A 127 18.11 -12.68 -7.16
N ALA A 128 17.98 -13.92 -6.68
CA ALA A 128 16.76 -14.71 -6.83
C ALA A 128 15.55 -14.06 -6.12
N VAL A 129 15.73 -13.54 -4.91
CA VAL A 129 14.66 -12.82 -4.17
C VAL A 129 14.30 -11.49 -4.86
N ALA A 130 15.29 -10.78 -5.41
CA ALA A 130 15.06 -9.57 -6.19
C ALA A 130 14.31 -9.88 -7.51
N ALA A 131 14.67 -10.97 -8.20
CA ALA A 131 14.01 -11.44 -9.40
C ALA A 131 12.56 -11.85 -9.13
N TRP A 132 12.30 -12.58 -8.04
CA TRP A 132 10.95 -12.90 -7.55
C TRP A 132 10.11 -11.63 -7.38
N SER A 133 10.66 -10.64 -6.67
CA SER A 133 9.95 -9.39 -6.41
C SER A 133 9.64 -8.62 -7.69
N ARG A 134 10.63 -8.51 -8.60
CA ARG A 134 10.45 -7.86 -9.89
C ARG A 134 9.42 -8.58 -10.76
N HIS A 135 9.40 -9.91 -10.76
CA HIS A 135 8.44 -10.68 -11.54
C HIS A 135 6.99 -10.34 -11.14
N TRP A 136 6.64 -10.47 -9.86
CA TRP A 136 5.29 -10.22 -9.36
C TRP A 136 4.87 -8.75 -9.49
N VAL A 137 5.79 -7.81 -9.28
CA VAL A 137 5.51 -6.39 -9.55
C VAL A 137 5.25 -6.16 -11.05
N GLY A 138 6.07 -6.72 -11.92
CA GLY A 138 5.93 -6.55 -13.36
C GLY A 138 4.62 -7.12 -13.90
N GLU A 139 4.28 -8.34 -13.50
CA GLU A 139 3.05 -9.04 -13.90
C GLU A 139 1.81 -8.32 -13.36
N GLY A 140 1.72 -8.12 -12.05
CA GLY A 140 0.52 -7.56 -11.44
C GLY A 140 0.26 -6.11 -11.84
N MET A 141 1.30 -5.28 -12.01
CA MET A 141 1.12 -3.91 -12.49
C MET A 141 0.66 -3.88 -13.96
N ALA A 142 1.01 -4.86 -14.79
CA ALA A 142 0.45 -4.98 -16.15
C ALA A 142 -1.03 -5.37 -16.14
N ALA A 143 -1.44 -6.23 -15.20
CA ALA A 143 -2.85 -6.52 -14.98
C ALA A 143 -3.63 -5.28 -14.50
N VAL A 144 -3.08 -4.53 -13.52
CA VAL A 144 -3.69 -3.29 -13.02
C VAL A 144 -3.80 -2.23 -14.12
N GLU A 145 -2.78 -2.04 -14.95
CA GLU A 145 -2.82 -1.15 -16.12
C GLU A 145 -4.01 -1.51 -17.03
N THR A 146 -4.19 -2.81 -17.31
CA THR A 146 -5.31 -3.30 -18.12
C THR A 146 -6.67 -3.04 -17.46
N MET A 147 -6.77 -3.25 -16.14
CA MET A 147 -7.98 -2.98 -15.37
C MET A 147 -8.39 -1.49 -15.44
N ILE A 148 -7.40 -0.59 -15.44
CA ILE A 148 -7.61 0.86 -15.54
C ILE A 148 -7.95 1.26 -16.98
N ALA A 149 -7.16 0.85 -17.98
CA ALA A 149 -7.29 1.30 -19.37
C ALA A 149 -8.69 1.10 -19.96
N GLY A 150 -9.35 -0.02 -19.64
CA GLY A 150 -10.68 -0.31 -20.17
C GLY A 150 -11.84 0.38 -19.46
N ARG A 151 -11.59 1.08 -18.34
CA ARG A 151 -12.65 1.52 -17.40
C ARG A 151 -12.42 2.90 -16.79
N ARG A 152 -11.30 3.56 -17.10
CA ARG A 152 -10.97 4.89 -16.58
C ARG A 152 -11.97 5.92 -17.12
N GLN A 153 -12.72 6.54 -16.22
CA GLN A 153 -13.68 7.60 -16.50
C GLN A 153 -13.31 8.89 -15.74
N GLY A 154 -12.05 9.31 -15.81
CA GLY A 154 -11.62 10.53 -15.15
C GLY A 154 -10.12 10.67 -14.94
N ALA A 155 -9.75 11.67 -14.13
CA ALA A 155 -8.35 12.00 -13.87
C ALA A 155 -7.55 10.92 -13.12
N PHE A 156 -8.20 10.09 -12.30
CA PHE A 156 -7.57 9.10 -11.42
C PHE A 156 -7.95 7.66 -11.79
N ALA A 157 -7.53 6.67 -10.99
CA ALA A 157 -7.78 5.26 -11.29
C ALA A 157 -9.28 4.95 -11.42
N VAL A 158 -10.13 5.59 -10.59
CA VAL A 158 -11.59 5.50 -10.70
C VAL A 158 -12.24 6.87 -10.45
N GLY A 159 -12.60 7.58 -11.52
CA GLY A 159 -13.27 8.88 -11.48
C GLY A 159 -12.32 10.08 -11.40
N ASP A 160 -12.84 11.23 -10.96
CA ASP A 160 -12.16 12.53 -11.01
C ASP A 160 -11.53 12.99 -9.69
N ARG A 161 -11.61 12.18 -8.62
CA ARG A 161 -10.95 12.44 -7.35
C ARG A 161 -10.08 11.25 -6.93
N PRO A 162 -8.94 11.48 -6.24
CA PRO A 162 -8.15 10.38 -5.69
C PRO A 162 -8.98 9.59 -4.68
N GLY A 163 -8.91 8.26 -4.76
CA GLY A 163 -9.64 7.38 -3.85
C GLY A 163 -8.87 6.12 -3.50
N LEU A 164 -9.61 5.10 -3.06
CA LEU A 164 -9.08 3.82 -2.57
C LEU A 164 -8.11 3.17 -3.57
N ALA A 165 -8.45 3.14 -4.86
CA ALA A 165 -7.57 2.58 -5.88
C ALA A 165 -6.24 3.32 -5.96
N ASP A 166 -6.26 4.65 -5.94
CA ASP A 166 -5.08 5.50 -6.02
C ASP A 166 -4.19 5.38 -4.78
N ILE A 167 -4.81 5.31 -3.59
CA ILE A 167 -4.13 5.07 -2.31
C ILE A 167 -3.27 3.81 -2.37
N PHE A 168 -3.74 2.76 -3.06
CA PHE A 168 -3.01 1.50 -3.21
C PHE A 168 -2.03 1.54 -4.38
N LEU A 169 -2.41 2.16 -5.50
CA LEU A 169 -1.61 2.26 -6.71
C LEU A 169 -0.33 3.06 -6.48
N PHE A 170 -0.42 4.21 -5.81
CA PHE A 170 0.69 5.12 -5.67
C PHE A 170 1.90 4.50 -4.95
N PRO A 171 1.79 3.94 -3.72
CA PRO A 171 2.92 3.31 -3.04
C PRO A 171 3.48 2.10 -3.80
N GLN A 172 2.64 1.41 -4.58
CA GLN A 172 3.08 0.28 -5.41
C GLN A 172 3.88 0.75 -6.63
N ALA A 173 3.48 1.85 -7.27
CA ALA A 173 4.19 2.46 -8.38
C ALA A 173 5.55 3.04 -7.94
N ILE A 174 5.61 3.68 -6.76
CA ILE A 174 6.89 4.11 -6.15
C ILE A 174 7.80 2.91 -5.88
N SER A 175 7.26 1.80 -5.36
CA SER A 175 8.02 0.55 -5.18
C SER A 175 8.53 0.01 -6.52
N ALA A 176 7.71 0.05 -7.58
CA ALA A 176 8.11 -0.41 -8.91
C ALA A 176 9.28 0.41 -9.48
N ARG A 177 9.24 1.75 -9.38
CA ARG A 177 10.37 2.61 -9.80
C ARG A 177 11.66 2.27 -9.06
N ARG A 178 11.57 2.04 -7.75
CA ARG A 178 12.74 1.64 -6.93
C ARG A 178 13.32 0.28 -7.32
N MET A 179 12.52 -0.59 -7.91
CA MET A 179 12.95 -1.87 -8.47
C MET A 179 13.46 -1.76 -9.91
N GLY A 180 13.62 -0.53 -10.42
CA GLY A 180 14.18 -0.25 -11.75
C GLY A 180 13.17 -0.31 -12.89
N PHE A 181 11.87 -0.33 -12.61
CA PHE A 181 10.86 -0.23 -13.66
C PHE A 181 10.71 1.21 -14.14
N ASP A 182 10.78 1.41 -15.46
CA ASP A 182 10.24 2.59 -16.10
C ASP A 182 8.70 2.49 -16.09
N LEU A 183 8.01 3.48 -15.50
CA LEU A 183 6.55 3.49 -15.46
C LEU A 183 5.93 3.76 -16.83
N ALA A 184 6.65 4.33 -17.80
CA ALA A 184 6.12 4.60 -19.14
C ALA A 184 5.60 3.34 -19.85
N ARG A 185 6.03 2.15 -19.42
CA ARG A 185 5.47 0.86 -19.85
C ARG A 185 3.98 0.66 -19.50
N TRP A 186 3.46 1.42 -18.53
CA TRP A 186 2.08 1.41 -18.05
C TRP A 186 1.54 2.85 -18.13
N PRO A 187 1.14 3.31 -19.32
CA PRO A 187 0.90 4.74 -19.56
C PRO A 187 -0.23 5.33 -18.70
N ASN A 188 -1.30 4.57 -18.42
CA ASN A 188 -2.37 5.08 -17.55
C ASN A 188 -1.87 5.22 -16.11
N ILE A 189 -1.17 4.21 -15.59
CA ILE A 189 -0.54 4.28 -14.27
C ILE A 189 0.44 5.44 -14.20
N ALA A 190 1.30 5.63 -15.21
CA ALA A 190 2.28 6.71 -15.23
C ALA A 190 1.60 8.09 -15.16
N GLU A 191 0.53 8.31 -15.93
CA GLU A 191 -0.21 9.56 -15.91
C GLU A 191 -0.90 9.80 -14.56
N ILE A 192 -1.59 8.79 -14.02
CA ILE A 192 -2.29 8.89 -12.72
C ILE A 192 -1.27 9.20 -11.63
N VAL A 193 -0.16 8.46 -11.59
CA VAL A 193 0.85 8.64 -10.56
C VAL A 193 1.50 10.03 -10.67
N GLY A 194 1.77 10.54 -11.88
CA GLY A 194 2.26 11.90 -12.07
C GLY A 194 1.31 12.97 -11.51
N ARG A 195 -0.02 12.75 -11.61
CA ARG A 195 -1.01 13.63 -10.96
C ARG A 195 -0.99 13.47 -9.44
N LEU A 196 -0.90 12.24 -8.92
CA LEU A 196 -0.87 11.99 -7.48
C LEU A 196 0.37 12.61 -6.82
N GLU A 197 1.51 12.68 -7.50
CA GLU A 197 2.73 13.31 -6.99
C GLU A 197 2.60 14.83 -6.74
N THR A 198 1.61 15.50 -7.33
CA THR A 198 1.36 16.93 -7.08
C THR A 198 0.41 17.18 -5.91
N ILE A 199 -0.15 16.12 -5.32
CA ILE A 199 -1.09 16.21 -4.20
C ILE A 199 -0.33 16.02 -2.89
N PRO A 200 -0.34 16.99 -1.95
CA PRO A 200 0.43 16.92 -0.70
C PRO A 200 0.20 15.63 0.09
N ALA A 201 -1.06 15.18 0.19
CA ALA A 201 -1.42 13.95 0.89
C ALA A 201 -0.67 12.71 0.38
N PHE A 202 -0.35 12.65 -0.92
CA PHE A 202 0.41 11.55 -1.53
C PHE A 202 1.91 11.82 -1.49
N GLN A 203 2.34 13.03 -1.87
CA GLN A 203 3.75 13.42 -1.92
C GLN A 203 4.44 13.26 -0.56
N GLU A 204 3.83 13.76 0.51
CA GLU A 204 4.41 13.77 1.87
C GLU A 204 4.32 12.41 2.56
N ASN A 205 3.48 11.50 2.04
CA ASN A 205 3.23 10.19 2.61
C ASN A 205 3.66 9.03 1.72
N ALA A 206 4.49 9.30 0.71
CA ALA A 206 5.17 8.26 -0.07
C ALA A 206 6.04 7.39 0.85
N PRO A 207 6.23 6.08 0.55
CA PRO A 207 7.15 5.25 1.32
C PRO A 207 8.55 5.89 1.33
N ALA A 208 9.26 5.89 2.45
CA ALA A 208 10.65 6.35 2.51
C ALA A 208 11.59 5.43 1.72
N PRO A 209 12.70 5.91 1.16
CA PRO A 209 13.71 5.06 0.53
C PRO A 209 14.26 4.02 1.52
N ARG A 210 14.61 2.83 1.04
CA ARG A 210 15.39 1.87 1.84
C ARG A 210 16.80 2.45 1.95
N ARG A 211 17.23 2.78 3.17
CA ARG A 211 18.60 3.18 3.48
C ARG A 211 19.46 1.96 3.74
#